data_AF-A0A445EB21-F1
#
_entry.id   AF-A0A445EB21-F1
#
_cell.length_a   1.000
_cell.length_b   1.000
_cell.length_c   1.000
_cell.angle_alpha   90.00
_cell.angle_beta   90.00
_cell.angle_gamma   90.00
#
_symmetry.space_group_name_H-M   'P 1'
#
loop_
_entity.id
_entity.type
_entity.pdbx_description
1 polymer ?
#
loop_
_entity_poly.entity_id
_entity_poly.type
_entity_poly.pdbx_seq_one_letter_code
_entity_poly.pdbx_strand_id
1 'polypeptide(L)'
;MITLKTIHLCFTPTNSNHTRFHNNTRTSSALCLCTKSNNDESDSSQPPQQPEGNAQSQELLAQIAMLQAQKVRLTGYLDEKSEYLTQFGEEAKAEFDKIGADALKGLDEASDRITASIESQMLEFEELNELNRLEIEENENKLVEFEDQMERDQNEGLFFKSLGGKKESVADKAKVKDDEVKRIELQDLSREKDGGSNKTLKNVYLFFIGLLTFGIVNSIGTDWRKVAVLGAILVVLFSLFINEQNKDNNKD
;
A
#
# COMPACT_ATOMS: atom_id res chain seq x y z
N MET A 1 -6.26 5.14 43.37
CA MET A 1 -7.45 5.48 42.56
C MET A 1 -7.30 6.90 42.08
N ILE A 2 -7.08 7.10 40.78
CA ILE A 2 -7.00 8.42 40.16
C ILE A 2 -8.12 8.46 39.13
N THR A 3 -9.16 9.22 39.44
CA THR A 3 -10.34 9.41 38.60
C THR A 3 -10.03 10.46 37.54
N LEU A 4 -9.85 10.01 36.30
CA LEU A 4 -9.82 10.89 35.13
C LEU A 4 -11.26 11.27 34.76
N LYS A 5 -11.56 12.58 34.84
CA LYS A 5 -12.84 13.16 34.44
C LYS A 5 -12.73 13.60 32.98
N THR A 6 -13.41 12.90 32.09
CA THR A 6 -13.48 13.22 30.65
C THR A 6 -14.34 14.46 30.45
N ILE A 7 -13.76 15.54 29.91
CA ILE A 7 -14.51 16.71 29.43
C ILE A 7 -14.77 16.50 27.95
N HIS A 8 -16.03 16.26 27.60
CA HIS A 8 -16.52 16.12 26.23
C HIS A 8 -16.81 17.52 25.68
N LEU A 9 -15.89 18.09 24.89
CA LEU A 9 -16.16 19.31 24.12
C LEU A 9 -16.62 18.92 22.71
N CYS A 10 -17.93 19.05 22.47
CA CYS A 10 -18.48 19.03 21.11
C CYS A 10 -18.25 20.40 20.47
N PHE A 11 -17.40 20.48 19.45
CA PHE A 11 -17.31 21.66 18.59
C PHE A 11 -18.19 21.42 17.36
N THR A 12 -19.26 22.19 17.23
CA THR A 12 -20.01 22.31 15.97
C THR A 12 -19.34 23.38 15.10
N PRO A 13 -19.10 23.13 13.80
CA PRO A 13 -18.50 24.13 12.91
C PRO A 13 -19.58 25.17 12.58
N THR A 14 -19.36 26.42 13.00
CA THR A 14 -20.21 27.54 12.61
C THR A 14 -19.50 28.25 11.47
N ASN A 15 -20.08 28.19 10.26
CA ASN A 15 -19.65 28.94 9.08
C ASN A 15 -19.58 30.43 9.42
N SER A 16 -18.37 31.00 9.52
CA SER A 16 -18.19 32.45 9.63
C SER A 16 -17.86 33.02 8.25
N ASN A 17 -18.85 33.69 7.66
CA ASN A 17 -18.61 34.56 6.53
C ASN A 17 -17.69 35.71 6.97
N HIS A 18 -16.48 35.77 6.41
CA HIS A 18 -15.56 36.87 6.62
C HIS A 18 -16.17 38.17 6.09
N THR A 19 -16.67 39.01 6.99
CA THR A 19 -16.93 40.42 6.69
C THR A 19 -15.63 41.19 6.91
N ARG A 20 -15.03 41.58 5.79
CA ARG A 20 -13.84 42.42 5.70
C ARG A 20 -14.17 43.81 6.27
N PHE A 21 -13.82 44.07 7.53
CA PHE A 21 -14.00 45.39 8.12
C PHE A 21 -12.98 46.36 7.53
N HIS A 22 -13.50 47.34 6.77
CA HIS A 22 -12.77 48.51 6.30
C HIS A 22 -12.41 49.39 7.52
N ASN A 23 -11.12 49.48 7.85
CA ASN A 23 -10.63 50.46 8.83
C ASN A 23 -10.61 51.84 8.18
N ASN A 24 -11.58 52.69 8.55
CA ASN A 24 -11.61 54.09 8.18
C ASN A 24 -10.68 54.87 9.12
N THR A 25 -9.48 55.21 8.66
CA THR A 25 -8.53 56.08 9.36
C THR A 25 -9.04 57.51 9.36
N ARG A 26 -9.80 57.88 10.40
CA ARG A 26 -10.18 59.28 10.64
C ARG A 26 -9.11 59.93 11.51
N THR A 27 -8.17 60.60 10.86
CA THR A 27 -7.20 61.52 11.47
C THR A 27 -7.94 62.74 12.05
N SER A 28 -8.07 62.82 13.38
CA SER A 28 -8.55 64.04 14.04
C SER A 28 -7.39 65.02 14.22
N SER A 29 -7.30 65.98 13.30
CA SER A 29 -6.55 67.22 13.47
C SER A 29 -7.25 68.09 14.52
N ALA A 30 -6.68 68.18 15.73
CA ALA A 30 -7.11 69.15 16.73
C ALA A 30 -6.11 70.32 16.72
N LEU A 31 -6.45 71.37 15.96
CA LEU A 31 -5.78 72.67 16.03
C LEU A 31 -6.18 73.36 17.33
N CYS A 32 -5.21 73.52 18.23
CA CYS A 32 -5.35 74.31 19.46
C CYS A 32 -5.12 75.79 19.13
N LEU A 33 -6.19 76.57 19.04
CA LEU A 33 -6.15 78.03 18.91
C LEU A 33 -6.29 78.65 20.30
N CYS A 34 -5.18 79.08 20.89
CA CYS A 34 -5.15 79.87 22.11
C CYS A 34 -5.51 81.33 21.80
N THR A 35 -6.72 81.78 22.11
CA THR A 35 -7.08 83.20 22.13
C THR A 35 -6.73 83.81 23.48
N LYS A 36 -5.71 84.67 23.48
CA LYS A 36 -5.34 85.57 24.58
C LYS A 36 -6.27 86.79 24.55
N SER A 37 -7.05 87.02 25.60
CA SER A 37 -7.68 88.32 25.87
C SER A 37 -7.13 88.90 27.16
N ASN A 38 -6.49 90.06 27.05
CA ASN A 38 -6.11 90.93 28.15
C ASN A 38 -7.29 91.84 28.55
N ASN A 39 -7.14 92.46 29.74
CA ASN A 39 -7.93 93.52 30.40
C ASN A 39 -8.84 92.99 31.52
N ASP A 40 -8.93 93.52 32.74
CA ASP A 40 -8.15 94.46 33.55
C ASP A 40 -8.62 94.28 35.01
N GLU A 41 -7.74 94.55 35.97
CA GLU A 41 -7.96 94.87 37.39
C GLU A 41 -8.94 94.04 38.25
N SER A 42 -8.38 93.17 39.11
CA SER A 42 -8.63 93.25 40.55
C SER A 42 -7.57 92.47 41.34
N ASP A 43 -7.09 93.15 42.37
CA ASP A 43 -6.01 92.80 43.28
C ASP A 43 -6.38 91.55 44.11
N SER A 44 -5.68 90.43 43.89
CA SER A 44 -5.62 89.31 44.84
C SER A 44 -4.46 88.37 44.48
N SER A 45 -3.51 88.28 45.40
CA SER A 45 -2.33 87.42 45.38
C SER A 45 -2.70 85.94 45.14
N GLN A 46 -2.42 85.40 43.96
CA GLN A 46 -2.48 83.95 43.72
C GLN A 46 -1.32 83.48 42.82
N PRO A 47 -0.56 82.44 43.19
CA PRO A 47 0.51 81.91 42.35
C PRO A 47 -0.03 81.24 41.08
N PRO A 48 0.79 81.09 40.02
CA PRO A 48 0.32 80.59 38.72
C PRO A 48 -0.20 79.16 38.87
N GLN A 49 -1.48 78.94 38.55
CA GLN A 49 -2.05 77.59 38.50
C GLN A 49 -1.33 76.80 37.42
N GLN A 50 -0.50 75.83 37.85
CA GLN A 50 0.00 74.78 37.00
C GLN A 50 -1.19 73.94 36.49
N PRO A 51 -1.12 73.38 35.27
CA PRO A 51 -2.15 72.47 34.77
C PRO A 51 -2.02 71.15 35.55
N GLU A 52 -2.59 71.11 36.75
CA GLU A 52 -2.59 69.96 37.62
C GLU A 52 -3.60 68.95 37.06
N GLY A 53 -3.11 68.05 36.20
CA GLY A 53 -3.89 66.91 35.74
C GLY A 53 -4.28 66.07 36.95
N ASN A 54 -5.58 65.86 37.17
CA ASN A 54 -6.05 65.12 38.33
C ASN A 54 -5.45 63.69 38.33
N ALA A 55 -4.99 63.21 39.49
CA ALA A 55 -4.27 61.94 39.59
C ALA A 55 -5.08 60.74 39.04
N GLN A 56 -6.40 60.77 39.21
CA GLN A 56 -7.32 59.74 38.70
C GLN A 56 -7.37 59.67 37.17
N SER A 57 -7.30 60.81 36.48
CA SER A 57 -7.27 60.87 35.01
C SER A 57 -5.95 60.39 34.44
N GLN A 58 -4.84 60.66 35.13
CA GLN A 58 -3.52 60.17 34.74
C GLN A 58 -3.43 58.65 34.91
N GLU A 59 -3.99 58.12 36.01
CA GLU A 59 -4.10 56.67 36.22
C GLU A 59 -4.98 56.00 35.16
N LEU A 60 -6.14 56.58 34.84
CA LEU A 60 -7.03 56.05 33.80
C LEU A 60 -6.34 56.07 32.42
N LEU A 61 -5.61 57.13 32.10
CA LEU A 61 -4.85 57.23 30.85
C LEU A 61 -3.74 56.16 30.79
N ALA A 62 -3.05 55.91 31.90
CA ALA A 62 -2.03 54.86 31.99
C ALA A 62 -2.64 53.46 31.78
N GLN A 63 -3.82 53.19 32.35
CA GLN A 63 -4.54 51.93 32.12
C GLN A 63 -4.97 51.77 30.65
N ILE A 64 -5.48 52.83 30.02
CA ILE A 64 -5.85 52.81 28.60
C ILE A 64 -4.62 52.53 27.73
N ALA A 65 -3.49 53.20 27.99
CA ALA A 65 -2.25 52.97 27.26
C ALA A 65 -1.74 51.53 27.43
N MET A 66 -1.81 50.98 28.66
CA MET A 66 -1.45 49.59 28.93
C MET A 66 -2.34 48.60 28.17
N LEU A 67 -3.66 48.81 28.17
CA LEU A 67 -4.61 47.98 27.42
C LEU A 67 -4.38 48.06 25.91
N GLN A 68 -4.08 49.25 25.39
CA GLN A 68 -3.75 49.43 23.98
C GLN A 68 -2.46 48.70 23.60
N ALA A 69 -1.43 48.75 24.45
CA ALA A 69 -0.19 48.01 24.23
C ALA A 69 -0.42 46.49 24.25
N GLN A 70 -1.20 45.98 25.21
CA GLN A 70 -1.56 44.56 25.28
C GLN A 70 -2.37 44.12 24.06
N LYS A 71 -3.31 44.96 23.59
CA LYS A 71 -4.08 44.70 22.37
C LYS A 71 -3.18 44.53 21.17
N VAL A 72 -2.25 45.47 20.92
CA VAL A 72 -1.31 45.41 19.79
C VAL A 72 -0.45 44.14 19.85
N ARG A 73 0.02 43.77 21.05
CA ARG A 73 0.80 42.54 21.23
C ARG A 73 -0.02 41.28 20.93
N LEU A 74 -1.26 41.22 21.39
CA LEU A 74 -2.13 40.06 21.17
C LEU A 74 -2.53 39.93 19.70
N THR A 75 -2.84 41.05 19.03
CA THR A 75 -3.16 41.02 17.60
C THR A 75 -1.96 40.55 16.78
N GLY A 76 -0.75 41.03 17.08
CA GLY A 76 0.46 40.56 16.39
C GLY A 76 0.72 39.06 16.57
N TYR A 77 0.53 38.53 17.78
CA TYR A 77 0.64 37.09 18.03
C TYR A 77 -0.44 36.27 17.30
N LEU A 78 -1.68 36.79 17.26
CA LEU A 78 -2.77 36.12 16.55
C LEU A 78 -2.50 36.09 15.04
N ASP A 79 -2.02 37.19 14.47
CA ASP A 79 -1.67 37.29 13.05
C ASP A 79 -0.55 36.30 12.71
N GLU A 80 0.54 36.26 13.50
CA GLU A 80 1.65 35.30 13.33
C GLU A 80 1.18 33.84 13.39
N LYS A 81 0.31 33.50 14.35
CA LYS A 81 -0.24 32.14 14.45
C LYS A 81 -1.18 31.80 13.31
N SER A 82 -1.94 32.78 12.81
CA SER A 82 -2.81 32.59 11.65
C SER A 82 -2.01 32.34 10.37
N GLU A 83 -0.90 33.05 10.19
CA GLU A 83 0.02 32.87 9.07
C GLU A 83 0.69 31.50 9.14
N TYR A 84 1.22 31.11 10.31
CA TYR A 84 1.80 29.79 10.53
C TYR A 84 0.83 28.64 10.23
N LEU A 85 -0.42 28.74 10.71
CA LEU A 85 -1.44 27.72 10.45
C LEU A 85 -1.82 27.65 8.96
N THR A 86 -1.83 28.79 8.28
CA THR A 86 -2.08 28.85 6.83
C THR A 86 -0.95 28.17 6.06
N GLN A 87 0.31 28.53 6.36
CA GLN A 87 1.48 27.90 5.77
C GLN A 87 1.50 26.39 6.01
N PHE A 88 1.23 25.95 7.24
CA PHE A 88 1.17 24.53 7.58
C PHE A 88 0.08 23.80 6.76
N GLY A 89 -1.09 24.42 6.59
CA GLY A 89 -2.17 23.85 5.78
C GLY A 89 -1.80 23.73 4.30
N GLU A 90 -1.15 24.76 3.75
CA GLU A 90 -0.68 24.76 2.36
C GLU A 90 0.43 23.74 2.12
N GLU A 91 1.40 23.65 3.04
CA GLU A 91 2.50 22.68 3.00
C GLU A 91 1.98 21.24 3.12
N ALA A 92 1.11 20.97 4.09
CA ALA A 92 0.49 19.65 4.24
C ALA A 92 -0.28 19.24 2.98
N LYS A 93 -1.04 20.16 2.38
CA LYS A 93 -1.74 19.90 1.13
C LYS A 93 -0.76 19.58 -0.01
N ALA A 94 0.31 20.36 -0.16
CA ALA A 94 1.32 20.13 -1.19
C ALA A 94 2.03 18.78 -0.99
N GLU A 95 2.32 18.39 0.26
CA GLU A 95 2.89 17.07 0.56
C GLU A 95 1.91 15.93 0.24
N PHE A 96 0.63 16.06 0.57
CA PHE A 96 -0.38 15.06 0.22
C PHE A 96 -0.54 14.92 -1.29
N ASP A 97 -0.61 16.03 -2.03
CA ASP A 97 -0.69 16.04 -3.48
C ASP A 97 0.54 15.37 -4.10
N LYS A 98 1.75 15.65 -3.56
CA LYS A 98 3.00 15.01 -3.99
C LYS A 98 2.99 13.50 -3.72
N ILE A 99 2.62 13.07 -2.52
CA ILE A 99 2.54 11.64 -2.16
C ILE A 99 1.53 10.92 -3.06
N GLY A 100 0.38 11.55 -3.32
CA GLY A 100 -0.64 11.01 -4.22
C GLY A 100 -0.13 10.85 -5.65
N ALA A 101 0.57 11.85 -6.17
CA ALA A 101 1.17 11.81 -7.51
C ALA A 101 2.28 10.75 -7.62
N ASP A 102 3.18 10.68 -6.63
CA ASP A 102 4.27 9.70 -6.60
C ASP A 102 3.73 8.26 -6.48
N ALA A 103 2.69 8.05 -5.66
CA ALA A 103 2.04 6.74 -5.53
C ALA A 103 1.36 6.31 -6.83
N LEU A 104 0.65 7.23 -7.50
CA LEU A 104 0.00 6.94 -8.78
C LEU A 104 1.04 6.59 -9.86
N LYS A 105 2.12 7.36 -9.93
CA LYS A 105 3.22 7.09 -10.86
C LYS A 105 3.86 5.72 -10.61
N GLY A 106 4.10 5.36 -9.35
CA GLY A 106 4.64 4.04 -9.01
C GLY A 106 3.69 2.89 -9.35
N LEU A 107 2.38 3.12 -9.25
CA LEU A 107 1.36 2.16 -9.65
C LEU A 107 1.34 1.96 -11.17
N ASP A 108 1.38 3.05 -11.94
CA ASP A 108 1.41 2.99 -13.41
C ASP A 108 2.67 2.26 -13.90
N GLU A 109 3.85 2.58 -13.35
CA GLU A 109 5.11 1.90 -13.69
C GLU A 109 5.08 0.40 -13.33
N ALA A 110 4.48 0.05 -12.20
CA ALA A 110 4.32 -1.36 -11.82
C ALA A 110 3.34 -2.10 -12.74
N SER A 111 2.26 -1.43 -13.15
CA SER A 111 1.28 -1.95 -14.11
C SER A 111 1.94 -2.22 -15.47
N ASP A 112 2.69 -1.25 -15.99
CA ASP A 112 3.41 -1.38 -17.26
C ASP A 112 4.40 -2.56 -17.22
N ARG A 113 5.13 -2.72 -16.11
CA ARG A 113 6.05 -3.85 -15.92
C ARG A 113 5.33 -5.20 -15.89
N ILE A 114 4.18 -5.29 -15.22
CA ILE A 114 3.37 -6.51 -15.16
C ILE A 114 2.84 -6.85 -16.55
N THR A 115 2.29 -5.86 -17.26
CA THR A 115 1.77 -6.04 -18.61
C THR A 115 2.87 -6.52 -19.56
N ALA A 116 4.04 -5.88 -19.56
CA ALA A 116 5.18 -6.30 -20.37
C ALA A 116 5.65 -7.73 -20.03
N SER A 117 5.64 -8.10 -18.75
CA SER A 117 5.96 -9.46 -18.30
C SER A 117 4.97 -10.50 -18.80
N ILE A 118 3.66 -10.18 -18.75
CA ILE A 118 2.60 -11.06 -19.25
C ILE A 118 2.71 -11.21 -20.78
N GLU A 119 2.94 -10.11 -21.50
CA GLU A 119 3.11 -10.14 -22.96
C GLU A 119 4.31 -11.00 -23.38
N SER A 120 5.44 -10.88 -22.68
CA SER A 120 6.62 -11.73 -22.92
C SER A 120 6.31 -13.22 -22.69
N GLN A 121 5.67 -13.56 -21.57
CA GLN A 121 5.30 -14.95 -21.27
C GLN A 121 4.25 -15.51 -22.24
N MET A 122 3.31 -14.67 -22.69
CA MET A 122 2.31 -15.07 -23.68
C MET A 122 2.96 -15.40 -25.02
N LEU A 123 3.96 -14.62 -25.44
CA LEU A 123 4.70 -14.87 -26.67
C LEU A 123 5.53 -16.15 -26.58
N GLU A 124 6.22 -16.39 -25.46
CA GLU A 124 6.93 -17.65 -25.20
C GLU A 124 5.97 -18.85 -25.21
N PHE A 125 4.77 -18.68 -24.66
CA PHE A 125 3.74 -19.71 -24.67
C PHE A 125 3.20 -19.98 -26.08
N GLU A 126 3.03 -18.95 -26.91
CA GLU A 126 2.61 -19.09 -28.30
C GLU A 126 3.66 -19.84 -29.12
N GLU A 127 4.94 -19.47 -28.99
CA GLU A 127 6.06 -20.16 -29.64
C GLU A 127 6.15 -21.63 -29.19
N LEU A 128 6.05 -21.88 -27.87
CA LEU A 128 6.07 -23.23 -27.32
C LEU A 128 4.88 -24.07 -27.79
N ASN A 129 3.69 -23.46 -27.90
CA ASN A 129 2.49 -24.15 -28.36
C ASN A 129 2.57 -24.51 -29.85
N GLU A 130 3.13 -23.63 -30.68
CA GLU A 130 3.41 -23.94 -32.09
C GLU A 130 4.45 -25.07 -32.22
N LEU A 131 5.52 -25.02 -31.42
CA LEU A 131 6.54 -26.07 -31.40
C LEU A 131 5.95 -27.43 -30.98
N ASN A 132 5.16 -27.44 -29.91
CA ASN A 132 4.50 -28.65 -29.41
C ASN A 132 3.52 -29.23 -30.45
N ARG A 133 2.82 -28.37 -31.20
CA ARG A 133 1.95 -28.82 -32.29
C ARG A 133 2.73 -29.55 -33.38
N LEU A 134 3.89 -29.02 -33.77
CA LEU A 134 4.77 -29.65 -34.76
C LEU A 134 5.36 -30.98 -34.24
N GLU A 135 5.74 -31.02 -32.97
CA GLU A 135 6.25 -32.25 -32.34
C GLU A 135 5.18 -33.35 -32.28
N ILE A 136 3.92 -33.00 -31.98
CA ILE A 136 2.80 -33.95 -31.99
C ILE A 136 2.57 -34.49 -33.41
N GLU A 137 2.59 -33.63 -34.43
CA GLU A 137 2.40 -34.04 -35.83
C GLU A 137 3.53 -34.99 -36.30
N GLU A 138 4.78 -34.72 -35.92
CA GLU A 138 5.90 -35.61 -36.20
C GLU A 138 5.76 -36.96 -35.48
N ASN A 139 5.35 -36.93 -34.21
CA ASN A 139 5.13 -38.14 -33.41
C ASN A 139 3.96 -38.98 -33.94
N GLU A 140 2.88 -38.36 -34.42
CA GLU A 140 1.78 -39.04 -35.09
C GLU A 140 2.26 -39.73 -36.38
N ASN A 141 3.08 -39.05 -37.21
CA ASN A 141 3.62 -39.69 -38.42
C ASN A 141 4.52 -40.89 -38.08
N LYS A 142 5.39 -40.77 -37.08
CA LYS A 142 6.21 -41.91 -36.60
C LYS A 142 5.35 -43.06 -36.07
N LEU A 143 4.22 -42.76 -35.42
CA LEU A 143 3.31 -43.78 -34.92
C LEU A 143 2.62 -44.52 -36.07
N VAL A 144 2.20 -43.81 -37.12
CA VAL A 144 1.64 -44.42 -38.34
C VAL A 144 2.67 -45.33 -39.00
N GLU A 145 3.92 -44.87 -39.16
CA GLU A 145 5.00 -45.71 -39.72
C GLU A 145 5.27 -46.96 -38.88
N PHE A 146 5.20 -46.85 -37.55
CA PHE A 146 5.36 -47.96 -36.63
C PHE A 146 4.18 -48.96 -36.73
N GLU A 147 2.96 -48.48 -36.88
CA GLU A 147 1.77 -49.32 -37.06
C GLU A 147 1.82 -50.09 -38.39
N ASP A 148 2.21 -49.42 -39.49
CA ASP A 148 2.47 -50.06 -40.79
C ASP A 148 3.58 -51.11 -40.70
N GLN A 149 4.60 -50.88 -39.88
CA GLN A 149 5.66 -51.87 -39.65
C GLN A 149 5.15 -53.05 -38.83
N MET A 150 4.36 -52.83 -37.78
CA MET A 150 3.76 -53.91 -37.00
C MET A 150 2.76 -54.74 -37.81
N GLU A 151 1.95 -54.13 -38.67
CA GLU A 151 1.00 -54.85 -39.53
C GLU A 151 1.75 -55.73 -40.54
N ARG A 152 2.84 -55.22 -41.13
CA ARG A 152 3.74 -56.01 -41.98
C ARG A 152 4.42 -57.15 -41.20
N ASP A 153 4.97 -56.87 -40.02
CA ASP A 153 5.63 -57.89 -39.19
C ASP A 153 4.63 -58.94 -38.64
N GLN A 154 3.36 -58.60 -38.41
CA GLN A 154 2.29 -59.56 -38.09
C GLN A 154 1.91 -60.42 -39.30
N ASN A 155 1.74 -59.82 -40.48
CA ASN A 155 1.44 -60.54 -41.73
C ASN A 155 2.61 -61.42 -42.19
N GLU A 156 3.85 -61.07 -41.86
CA GLU A 156 5.04 -61.90 -42.03
C GLU A 156 5.28 -62.89 -40.89
N GLY A 157 4.27 -63.12 -40.02
CA GLY A 157 4.34 -63.88 -38.78
C GLY A 157 5.32 -65.06 -38.83
N LEU A 158 6.04 -65.27 -37.71
CA LEU A 158 7.20 -66.15 -37.41
C LEU A 158 7.46 -67.42 -38.26
N PHE A 159 6.48 -67.90 -39.01
CA PHE A 159 6.53 -68.94 -40.02
C PHE A 159 7.29 -68.57 -41.32
N PHE A 160 7.26 -67.34 -41.82
CA PHE A 160 7.83 -67.03 -43.16
C PHE A 160 9.27 -66.49 -43.16
N LYS A 161 9.69 -65.80 -42.09
CA LYS A 161 11.07 -65.28 -41.96
C LYS A 161 12.16 -66.37 -41.93
N SER A 162 11.82 -67.62 -41.59
CA SER A 162 12.77 -68.75 -41.56
C SER A 162 12.96 -69.46 -42.91
N LEU A 163 12.14 -69.16 -43.93
CA LEU A 163 12.26 -69.77 -45.26
C LEU A 163 13.13 -68.96 -46.23
N GLY A 164 13.44 -67.70 -45.90
CA GLY A 164 14.32 -66.80 -46.65
C GLY A 164 15.77 -66.84 -46.16
N GLY A 165 16.35 -68.02 -46.01
CA GLY A 165 17.75 -68.16 -45.59
C GLY A 165 18.73 -67.64 -46.65
N LYS A 166 19.39 -66.50 -46.40
CA LYS A 166 20.72 -66.23 -46.97
C LYS A 166 21.62 -65.44 -46.01
N LYS A 167 22.49 -66.21 -45.34
CA LYS A 167 23.85 -65.90 -44.82
C LYS A 167 24.03 -64.66 -43.93
N GLU A 168 23.99 -64.95 -42.63
CA GLU A 168 24.95 -64.57 -41.56
C GLU A 168 26.07 -63.57 -41.89
N SER A 169 26.11 -62.45 -41.15
CA SER A 169 27.37 -61.88 -40.67
C SER A 169 27.16 -61.02 -39.40
N VAL A 170 27.70 -61.52 -38.28
CA VAL A 170 28.54 -60.79 -37.32
C VAL A 170 28.17 -59.31 -37.06
N ALA A 171 27.36 -59.05 -36.04
CA ALA A 171 27.40 -57.79 -35.28
C ALA A 171 26.73 -57.93 -33.90
N ASP A 172 27.00 -59.05 -33.23
CA ASP A 172 26.51 -59.32 -31.88
C ASP A 172 27.43 -58.66 -30.84
N LYS A 173 27.62 -57.33 -30.90
CA LYS A 173 28.34 -56.52 -29.89
C LYS A 173 27.92 -55.03 -29.93
N ALA A 174 26.64 -54.73 -29.73
CA ALA A 174 26.22 -53.33 -29.49
C ALA A 174 24.99 -53.19 -28.59
N LYS A 175 24.14 -54.22 -28.49
CA LYS A 175 22.84 -54.11 -27.82
C LYS A 175 22.84 -54.35 -26.30
N VAL A 176 24.00 -54.63 -25.69
CA VAL A 176 24.08 -54.83 -24.22
C VAL A 176 24.14 -53.50 -23.46
N LYS A 177 24.44 -52.37 -24.12
CA LYS A 177 24.56 -51.07 -23.43
C LYS A 177 23.26 -50.25 -23.39
N ASP A 178 22.34 -50.44 -24.33
CA ASP A 178 21.12 -49.64 -24.41
C ASP A 178 20.03 -50.11 -23.44
N ASP A 179 19.99 -51.40 -23.12
CA ASP A 179 19.01 -51.96 -22.19
C ASP A 179 19.33 -51.64 -20.73
N GLU A 180 20.60 -51.35 -20.40
CA GLU A 180 21.01 -50.91 -19.06
C GLU A 180 20.77 -49.41 -18.87
N VAL A 181 21.00 -48.59 -19.90
CA VAL A 181 20.67 -47.15 -19.91
C VAL A 181 19.17 -46.92 -19.83
N LYS A 182 18.35 -47.69 -20.57
CA LYS A 182 16.88 -47.59 -20.49
C LYS A 182 16.29 -48.06 -19.16
N ARG A 183 16.92 -49.02 -18.48
CA ARG A 183 16.51 -49.45 -17.13
C ARG A 183 16.86 -48.40 -16.07
N ILE A 184 17.98 -47.70 -16.23
CA ILE A 184 18.37 -46.58 -15.35
C ILE A 184 17.42 -45.39 -15.58
N GLU A 185 17.08 -45.06 -16.84
CA GLU A 185 16.21 -43.93 -17.19
C GLU A 185 14.74 -44.15 -16.77
N LEU A 186 14.21 -45.39 -16.87
CA LEU A 186 12.87 -45.73 -16.37
C LEU A 186 12.80 -45.82 -14.82
N GLN A 187 13.92 -46.16 -14.16
CA GLN A 187 14.02 -46.14 -12.70
C GLN A 187 14.10 -44.70 -12.16
N ASP A 188 14.72 -43.78 -12.90
CA ASP A 188 14.75 -42.35 -12.55
C ASP A 188 13.39 -41.66 -12.79
N LEU A 189 12.65 -42.01 -13.85
CA LEU A 189 11.30 -41.47 -14.11
C LEU A 189 10.20 -42.01 -13.19
N SER A 190 10.34 -43.22 -12.64
CA SER A 190 9.41 -43.75 -11.62
C SER A 190 9.72 -43.24 -10.21
N ARG A 191 10.90 -42.64 -9.99
CA ARG A 191 11.31 -42.11 -8.69
C ARG A 191 10.85 -40.67 -8.45
N GLU A 192 10.31 -39.99 -9.47
CA GLU A 192 9.87 -38.59 -9.40
C GLU A 192 8.35 -38.41 -9.24
N LYS A 193 7.58 -39.50 -9.11
CA LYS A 193 6.12 -39.43 -8.85
C LYS A 193 5.67 -39.88 -7.46
N ASP A 194 6.58 -39.96 -6.49
CA ASP A 194 6.23 -40.31 -5.09
C ASP A 194 6.73 -39.32 -4.03
N GLY A 195 7.21 -38.12 -4.41
CA GLY A 195 7.87 -37.19 -3.46
C GLY A 195 7.45 -35.72 -3.51
N GLY A 196 6.39 -35.35 -4.22
CA GLY A 196 6.13 -33.93 -4.57
C GLY A 196 4.82 -33.29 -4.10
N SER A 197 3.78 -34.07 -3.78
CA SER A 197 2.42 -33.51 -3.60
C SER A 197 2.22 -32.72 -2.30
N ASN A 198 3.06 -32.94 -1.29
CA ASN A 198 2.83 -32.34 0.03
C ASN A 198 3.38 -30.91 0.12
N LYS A 199 4.34 -30.53 -0.74
CA LYS A 199 4.91 -29.17 -0.78
C LYS A 199 3.94 -28.17 -1.43
N THR A 200 3.25 -28.57 -2.50
CA THR A 200 2.26 -27.72 -3.19
C THR A 200 1.02 -27.50 -2.33
N LEU A 201 0.53 -28.53 -1.63
CA LEU A 201 -0.61 -28.39 -0.70
C LEU A 201 -0.29 -27.49 0.51
N LYS A 202 0.92 -27.58 1.07
CA LYS A 202 1.36 -26.71 2.19
C LYS A 202 1.38 -25.23 1.82
N ASN A 203 1.82 -24.89 0.62
CA ASN A 203 1.83 -23.51 0.15
C ASN A 203 0.41 -22.95 -0.02
N VAL A 204 -0.53 -23.79 -0.44
CA VAL A 204 -1.96 -23.41 -0.54
C VAL A 204 -2.55 -23.13 0.85
N TYR A 205 -2.27 -23.97 1.86
CA TYR A 205 -2.73 -23.71 3.23
C TYR A 205 -2.13 -22.41 3.81
N LEU A 206 -0.83 -22.15 3.57
CA LEU A 206 -0.17 -20.91 3.99
C LEU A 206 -0.80 -19.67 3.34
N PHE A 207 -1.15 -19.75 2.05
CA PHE A 207 -1.86 -18.68 1.35
C PHE A 207 -3.23 -18.38 2.00
N PHE A 208 -4.03 -19.41 2.27
CA PHE A 208 -5.34 -19.23 2.93
C PHE A 208 -5.21 -18.69 4.37
N ILE A 209 -4.21 -19.14 5.14
CA ILE A 209 -3.91 -18.61 6.48
C ILE A 209 -3.55 -17.11 6.41
N GLY A 210 -2.73 -16.71 5.43
CA GLY A 210 -2.41 -15.31 5.18
C GLY A 210 -3.64 -14.45 4.85
N LEU A 211 -4.52 -14.95 3.98
CA LEU A 211 -5.74 -14.25 3.59
C LEU A 211 -6.75 -14.12 4.74
N LEU A 212 -6.89 -15.17 5.57
CA LEU A 212 -7.75 -15.18 6.75
C LEU A 212 -7.24 -14.24 7.86
N THR A 213 -5.94 -14.21 8.11
CA THR A 213 -5.34 -13.30 9.09
C THR A 213 -5.48 -11.83 8.68
N PHE A 214 -5.29 -11.52 7.40
CA PHE A 214 -5.57 -10.19 6.85
C PHE A 214 -7.06 -9.80 7.00
N GLY A 215 -7.97 -10.73 6.70
CA GLY A 215 -9.41 -10.55 6.87
C GLY A 215 -9.84 -10.32 8.33
N ILE A 216 -9.15 -10.95 9.29
CA ILE A 216 -9.39 -10.73 10.72
C ILE A 216 -8.95 -9.33 11.14
N VAL A 217 -7.75 -8.89 10.75
CA VAL A 217 -7.22 -7.56 11.10
C VAL A 217 -8.15 -6.44 10.60
N ASN A 218 -8.63 -6.55 9.36
CA ASN A 218 -9.57 -5.58 8.78
C ASN A 218 -10.98 -5.63 9.38
N SER A 219 -11.33 -6.71 10.10
CA SER A 219 -12.65 -6.91 10.72
C SER A 219 -12.69 -6.50 12.20
N ILE A 220 -11.55 -6.06 12.77
CA ILE A 220 -11.44 -5.47 14.11
C ILE A 220 -12.10 -4.08 14.09
N GLY A 221 -13.43 -4.06 14.11
CA GLY A 221 -14.22 -2.83 14.15
C GLY A 221 -15.67 -3.01 13.73
N THR A 222 -15.98 -3.99 12.88
CA THR A 222 -17.29 -4.10 12.24
C THR A 222 -18.20 -5.17 12.80
N ASP A 223 -17.70 -6.31 13.30
CA ASP A 223 -18.54 -7.38 13.90
C ASP A 223 -17.72 -8.47 14.64
N TRP A 224 -17.78 -8.53 15.98
CA TRP A 224 -17.08 -9.56 16.78
C TRP A 224 -17.50 -11.00 16.44
N ARG A 225 -18.74 -11.19 15.97
CA ARG A 225 -19.26 -12.50 15.55
C ARG A 225 -18.59 -13.02 14.28
N LYS A 226 -18.24 -12.14 13.33
CA LYS A 226 -17.50 -12.53 12.11
C LYS A 226 -16.06 -12.87 12.46
N VAL A 227 -15.43 -12.10 13.36
CA VAL A 227 -14.10 -12.39 13.90
C VAL A 227 -14.07 -13.75 14.60
N ALA A 228 -15.09 -14.09 15.38
CA ALA A 228 -15.18 -15.40 16.04
C ALA A 228 -15.30 -16.57 15.05
N VAL A 229 -16.11 -16.42 13.99
CA VAL A 229 -16.25 -17.45 12.94
C VAL A 229 -14.96 -17.61 12.14
N LEU A 230 -14.34 -16.50 11.72
CA LEU A 230 -13.06 -16.52 11.00
C LEU A 230 -11.93 -17.11 11.86
N GLY A 231 -11.91 -16.78 13.16
CA GLY A 231 -10.97 -17.36 14.11
C GLY A 231 -11.14 -18.87 14.29
N ALA A 232 -12.37 -19.37 14.39
CA ALA A 232 -12.63 -20.81 14.48
C ALA A 232 -12.16 -21.56 13.22
N ILE A 233 -12.41 -21.00 12.04
CA ILE A 233 -11.95 -21.56 10.75
C ILE A 233 -10.42 -21.56 10.66
N LEU A 234 -9.77 -20.49 11.14
CA LEU A 234 -8.31 -20.39 11.19
C LEU A 234 -7.69 -21.50 12.06
N VAL A 235 -8.28 -21.80 13.22
CA VAL A 235 -7.81 -22.87 14.13
C VAL A 235 -7.91 -24.26 13.47
N VAL A 236 -8.99 -24.52 12.72
CA VAL A 236 -9.15 -25.79 11.98
C VAL A 236 -8.10 -25.90 10.87
N LEU A 237 -7.84 -24.82 10.14
CA LEU A 237 -6.79 -24.77 9.10
C LEU A 237 -5.38 -24.99 9.67
N PHE A 238 -5.06 -24.37 10.81
CA PHE A 238 -3.78 -24.63 11.49
C PHE A 238 -3.66 -26.08 11.96
N SER A 239 -4.76 -26.68 12.42
CA SER A 239 -4.76 -28.11 12.82
C SER A 239 -4.52 -29.04 11.63
N LEU A 240 -5.12 -28.74 10.47
CA LEU A 240 -4.85 -29.47 9.22
C LEU A 240 -3.40 -29.29 8.76
N PHE A 241 -2.86 -28.07 8.84
CA PHE A 241 -1.49 -27.77 8.49
C PHE A 241 -0.48 -28.52 9.37
N ILE A 242 -0.69 -28.54 10.69
CA ILE A 242 0.17 -29.26 11.65
C ILE A 242 0.09 -30.77 11.44
N ASN A 243 -1.11 -31.31 11.20
CA ASN A 243 -1.27 -32.74 10.93
C ASN A 243 -0.54 -33.16 9.66
N GLU A 244 -0.56 -32.33 8.61
CA GLU A 244 0.17 -32.60 7.38
C GLU A 244 1.69 -32.47 7.55
N GLN A 245 2.16 -31.51 8.36
CA GLN A 245 3.58 -31.43 8.74
C GLN A 245 4.06 -32.68 9.51
N ASN A 246 3.22 -33.22 10.38
CA ASN A 246 3.58 -34.38 11.20
C ASN A 246 3.64 -35.68 10.39
N LYS A 247 2.81 -35.82 9.34
CA LYS A 247 2.89 -36.98 8.42
C LYS A 247 4.15 -36.96 7.57
N ASP A 248 4.64 -35.76 7.22
CA ASP A 248 5.88 -35.61 6.46
C ASP A 248 7.12 -35.90 7.31
N ASN A 249 7.11 -35.51 8.58
CA ASN A 249 8.20 -35.78 9.51
C ASN A 249 8.30 -37.26 9.96
N ASN A 250 7.24 -38.06 9.74
CA ASN A 250 7.19 -39.49 10.08
C ASN A 250 7.52 -40.41 8.89
N LYS A 251 7.95 -39.85 7.75
CA LYS A 251 8.35 -40.60 6.54
C LYS A 251 9.87 -40.76 6.39
N ASP A 252 10.66 -40.32 7.38
CA ASP A 252 12.11 -40.56 7.47
C ASP A 252 12.44 -41.69 8.45
#